data_AF-A0A945S4H7-F1
#
_entry.id   AF-A0A945S4H7-F1
#
_cell.length_a   1.000
_cell.length_b   1.000
_cell.length_c   1.000
_cell.angle_alpha   90.00
_cell.angle_beta   90.00
_cell.angle_gamma   90.00
#
_symmetry.space_group_name_H-M   'P 1'
#
loop_
_entity.id
_entity.type
_entity.pdbx_description
1 polymer ?
#
loop_
_entity_poly.entity_id
_entity_poly.type
_entity_poly.pdbx_seq_one_letter_code
_entity_poly.pdbx_strand_id
1 'polypeptide(L)'
;MLHESHDHDRRGEAADPNELDSLPEGACPWYEHNAGRADRELREDTVREIVDVLARVIASELTPRQREILLLYYATGLSEARIATILGISQPTVSQHLTGKLRNGRKVGGALRKLRKGIGQAAARTDLPVRERQVATVLNSLLRESLTRRTASALFESLNSCP
;
A
#
# COMPACT_ATOMS: atom_id res chain seq x y z
N MET A 1 -40.22 38.47 -52.36
CA MET A 1 -40.19 37.01 -52.62
C MET A 1 -39.00 36.48 -51.84
N LEU A 2 -39.21 36.16 -50.55
CA LEU A 2 -39.64 34.87 -50.00
C LEU A 2 -38.53 33.82 -50.01
N HIS A 3 -38.12 33.44 -48.79
CA HIS A 3 -37.61 32.12 -48.35
C HIS A 3 -36.24 31.70 -48.94
N GLU A 4 -35.31 31.05 -48.24
CA GLU A 4 -35.44 30.21 -47.05
C GLU A 4 -34.05 29.99 -46.42
N SER A 5 -33.99 30.05 -45.10
CA SER A 5 -32.92 29.44 -44.30
C SER A 5 -32.98 27.92 -44.46
N HIS A 6 -31.86 27.23 -44.60
CA HIS A 6 -31.76 25.80 -44.28
C HIS A 6 -30.48 25.53 -43.49
N ASP A 7 -30.67 25.55 -42.17
CA ASP A 7 -29.94 24.72 -41.22
C ASP A 7 -30.03 23.25 -41.68
N HIS A 8 -28.88 22.61 -41.87
CA HIS A 8 -28.78 21.16 -41.87
C HIS A 8 -27.74 20.73 -40.82
N ASP A 9 -28.23 20.68 -39.58
CA ASP A 9 -28.41 19.43 -38.85
C ASP A 9 -27.22 18.45 -38.95
N ARG A 10 -26.22 18.64 -38.08
CA ARG A 10 -25.29 17.58 -37.68
C ARG A 10 -26.05 16.53 -36.87
N ARG A 11 -26.89 15.72 -37.52
CA ARG A 11 -27.34 14.45 -36.96
C ARG A 11 -26.15 13.50 -36.95
N GLY A 12 -25.90 12.93 -35.78
CA GLY A 12 -24.91 11.87 -35.60
C GLY A 12 -25.14 10.78 -36.63
N GLU A 13 -24.15 10.58 -37.48
CA GLU A 13 -23.96 9.36 -38.25
C GLU A 13 -23.92 8.23 -37.22
N ALA A 14 -24.99 7.45 -37.15
CA ALA A 14 -24.98 6.22 -36.38
C ALA A 14 -23.92 5.33 -37.02
N ALA A 15 -22.84 5.07 -36.28
CA ALA A 15 -21.78 4.16 -36.70
C ALA A 15 -22.41 2.87 -37.25
N ASP A 16 -21.91 2.42 -38.40
CA ASP A 16 -22.39 1.22 -39.06
C ASP A 16 -22.28 0.03 -38.07
N PRO A 17 -23.36 -0.73 -37.81
CA PRO A 17 -23.30 -1.90 -36.92
C PRO A 17 -22.19 -2.90 -37.29
N ASN A 18 -21.79 -2.96 -38.56
CA ASN A 18 -20.74 -3.83 -39.07
C ASN A 18 -19.32 -3.28 -38.88
N GLU A 19 -19.16 -1.98 -38.58
CA GLU A 19 -17.86 -1.39 -38.23
C GLU A 19 -17.42 -1.82 -36.82
N LEU A 20 -18.36 -2.11 -35.93
CA LEU A 20 -18.07 -2.55 -34.55
C LEU A 20 -17.43 -3.94 -34.51
N ASP A 21 -17.82 -4.85 -35.41
CA ASP A 21 -17.24 -6.21 -35.52
C ASP A 21 -15.85 -6.22 -36.16
N SER A 22 -15.44 -5.10 -36.77
CA SER A 22 -14.14 -4.95 -37.46
C SER A 22 -13.09 -4.22 -36.62
N LEU A 23 -13.45 -3.76 -35.41
CA LEU A 23 -12.51 -3.13 -34.49
C LEU A 23 -11.55 -4.19 -33.95
N PRO A 24 -10.22 -4.04 -34.12
CA PRO A 24 -9.28 -4.94 -33.46
C PRO A 24 -9.51 -4.83 -31.95
N GLU A 25 -9.51 -5.96 -31.24
CA GLU A 25 -9.89 -6.00 -29.82
C GLU A 25 -9.16 -4.93 -28.96
N GLY A 26 -7.92 -4.58 -29.32
CA GLY A 26 -7.12 -3.52 -28.67
C GLY A 26 -7.49 -2.06 -28.97
N ALA A 27 -8.48 -1.79 -29.82
CA ALA A 27 -8.93 -0.42 -30.16
C ALA A 27 -10.01 0.11 -29.20
N CYS A 28 -10.58 -0.74 -28.36
CA CYS A 28 -11.52 -0.33 -27.33
C CYS A 28 -10.81 0.44 -26.20
N PRO A 29 -11.22 1.66 -25.82
CA PRO A 29 -10.63 2.44 -24.72
C PRO A 29 -10.67 1.74 -23.36
N TRP A 30 -11.53 0.72 -23.24
CA TRP A 30 -11.75 -0.10 -22.05
C TRP A 30 -11.06 -1.47 -22.14
N TYR A 31 -10.38 -1.78 -23.27
CA TYR A 31 -9.66 -3.03 -23.46
C TYR A 31 -8.30 -2.94 -22.78
N GLU A 32 -8.30 -3.29 -21.49
CA GLU A 32 -7.07 -3.56 -20.76
C GLU A 32 -6.44 -4.83 -21.34
N HIS A 33 -5.32 -4.70 -22.03
CA HIS A 33 -4.48 -5.84 -22.42
C HIS A 33 -4.29 -6.75 -21.20
N ASN A 34 -4.48 -8.07 -21.33
CA ASN A 34 -4.46 -9.04 -20.23
C ASN A 34 -3.28 -8.88 -19.24
N ALA A 35 -2.16 -8.32 -19.70
CA ALA A 35 -1.00 -7.95 -18.88
C ALA A 35 -1.32 -6.94 -17.76
N GLY A 36 -2.22 -5.97 -17.99
CA GLY A 36 -2.60 -4.94 -17.01
C GLY A 36 -3.47 -5.49 -15.87
N ARG A 37 -4.39 -6.41 -16.17
CA ARG A 37 -5.22 -7.08 -15.15
C ARG A 37 -4.38 -8.02 -14.29
N ALA A 38 -3.55 -8.86 -14.92
CA ALA A 38 -2.69 -9.79 -14.20
C ALA A 38 -1.65 -9.08 -13.31
N ASP A 39 -1.02 -8.01 -13.80
CA ASP A 39 -0.09 -7.17 -13.01
C ASP A 39 -0.80 -6.50 -11.82
N ARG A 40 -2.05 -6.06 -12.01
CA ARG A 40 -2.85 -5.50 -10.92
C ARG A 40 -3.20 -6.55 -9.86
N GLU A 41 -3.72 -7.71 -10.26
CA GLU A 41 -4.06 -8.81 -9.34
C GLU A 41 -2.82 -9.25 -8.53
N LEU A 42 -1.68 -9.42 -9.20
CA LEU A 42 -0.41 -9.77 -8.55
C LEU A 42 0.03 -8.72 -7.52
N ARG A 43 -0.13 -7.43 -7.83
CA ARG A 43 0.14 -6.35 -6.87
C ARG A 43 -0.83 -6.39 -5.70
N GLU A 44 -2.12 -6.59 -5.94
CA GLU A 44 -3.14 -6.66 -4.89
C GLU A 44 -2.87 -7.83 -3.94
N ASP A 45 -2.49 -9.00 -4.46
CA ASP A 45 -2.12 -10.16 -3.66
C ASP A 45 -0.83 -9.90 -2.86
N THR A 46 0.20 -9.31 -3.49
CA THR A 46 1.43 -8.95 -2.79
C THR A 46 1.16 -7.96 -1.65
N VAL A 47 0.30 -6.96 -1.87
CA VAL A 47 -0.10 -6.00 -0.83
C VAL A 47 -0.83 -6.70 0.30
N ARG A 48 -1.74 -7.65 -0.01
CA ARG A 48 -2.44 -8.45 0.99
C ARG A 48 -1.46 -9.25 1.85
N GLU A 49 -0.47 -9.90 1.24
CA GLU A 49 0.58 -10.63 1.96
C GLU A 49 1.42 -9.72 2.88
N ILE A 50 1.77 -8.52 2.42
CA ILE A 50 2.49 -7.52 3.23
C ILE A 50 1.64 -7.11 4.44
N VAL A 51 0.35 -6.81 4.22
CA VAL A 51 -0.58 -6.42 5.27
C VAL A 51 -0.72 -7.54 6.31
N ASP A 52 -0.80 -8.79 5.87
CA ASP A 52 -0.90 -9.95 6.75
C ASP A 52 0.34 -10.12 7.64
N VAL A 53 1.54 -9.99 7.07
CA VAL A 53 2.79 -10.02 7.84
C VAL A 53 2.83 -8.87 8.85
N LEU A 54 2.47 -7.65 8.43
CA LEU A 54 2.41 -6.49 9.32
C LEU A 54 1.40 -6.69 10.44
N ALA A 55 0.21 -7.19 10.14
CA ALA A 55 -0.85 -7.45 11.12
C ALA A 55 -0.39 -8.45 12.18
N ARG A 56 0.25 -9.56 11.77
CA ARG A 56 0.84 -10.54 12.69
C ARG A 56 1.88 -9.92 13.61
N VAL A 57 2.82 -9.15 13.07
CA VAL A 57 3.87 -8.48 13.86
C VAL A 57 3.29 -7.43 14.81
N ILE A 58 2.30 -6.65 14.36
CA ILE A 58 1.58 -5.69 15.22
C ILE A 58 0.87 -6.42 16.37
N ALA A 59 0.26 -7.57 16.09
CA ALA A 59 -0.45 -8.37 17.07
C ALA A 59 0.49 -8.97 18.13
N SER A 60 1.68 -9.41 17.74
CA SER A 60 2.64 -10.07 18.65
C SER A 60 3.55 -9.11 19.41
N GLU A 61 4.02 -8.03 18.78
CA GLU A 61 5.08 -7.18 19.35
C GLU A 61 4.55 -5.98 20.15
N LEU A 62 3.41 -5.41 19.72
CA LEU A 62 2.91 -4.15 20.27
C LEU A 62 1.99 -4.37 21.46
N THR A 63 2.18 -3.55 22.50
CA THR A 63 1.20 -3.48 23.59
C THR A 63 -0.13 -2.89 23.05
N PRO A 64 -1.27 -3.15 23.72
CA PRO A 64 -2.57 -2.62 23.28
C PRO A 64 -2.53 -1.10 23.02
N ARG A 65 -1.92 -0.33 23.94
CA ARG A 65 -1.78 1.12 23.80
C ARG A 65 -0.88 1.54 22.65
N GLN A 66 0.21 0.83 22.41
CA GLN A 66 1.09 1.10 21.26
C GLN A 66 0.39 0.81 19.93
N ARG A 67 -0.39 -0.27 19.88
CA ARG A 67 -1.18 -0.67 18.71
C ARG A 67 -2.26 0.37 18.41
N GLU A 68 -3.05 0.76 19.41
CA GLU A 68 -4.09 1.77 19.29
C GLU A 68 -3.54 3.09 18.70
N ILE A 69 -2.47 3.62 19.30
CA ILE A 69 -1.82 4.85 18.83
C ILE A 69 -1.29 4.71 17.40
N LEU A 70 -0.66 3.57 17.09
CA LEU A 70 -0.09 3.32 15.76
C LEU A 70 -1.15 3.26 14.67
N LEU A 71 -2.29 2.61 14.95
CA LEU A 71 -3.41 2.53 14.00
C LEU A 71 -4.06 3.91 13.80
N LEU A 72 -4.29 4.68 14.88
CA LEU A 72 -4.81 6.04 14.75
C LEU A 72 -3.87 6.92 13.90
N TYR A 73 -2.56 6.79 14.08
CA TYR A 73 -1.60 7.59 13.34
C TYR A 73 -1.51 7.19 11.86
N TYR A 74 -1.22 5.92 11.55
CA TYR A 74 -0.92 5.50 10.19
C TYR A 74 -2.15 5.05 9.39
N ALA A 75 -3.11 4.38 10.01
CA ALA A 75 -4.29 3.88 9.29
C ALA A 75 -5.36 4.96 9.14
N THR A 76 -5.53 5.83 10.14
CA THR A 76 -6.53 6.91 10.09
C THR A 76 -5.96 8.29 9.78
N GLY A 77 -4.62 8.44 9.73
CA GLY A 77 -3.96 9.70 9.36
C GLY A 77 -4.06 10.81 10.41
N LEU A 78 -4.34 10.48 11.67
CA LEU A 78 -4.49 11.48 12.73
C LEU A 78 -3.12 11.99 13.22
N SER A 79 -3.05 13.30 13.50
CA SER A 79 -1.87 13.89 14.12
C SER A 79 -1.68 13.45 15.58
N GLU A 80 -0.44 13.47 16.08
CA GLU A 80 -0.17 13.12 17.49
C GLU A 80 -0.96 14.00 18.47
N ALA A 81 -1.18 15.27 18.15
CA ALA A 81 -1.99 16.18 18.95
C ALA A 81 -3.46 15.74 19.01
N ARG A 82 -4.05 15.33 17.87
CA ARG A 82 -5.43 14.84 17.84
C ARG A 82 -5.57 13.51 18.58
N ILE A 83 -4.60 12.61 18.44
CA ILE A 83 -4.54 11.34 19.17
C ILE A 83 -4.45 11.59 20.68
N ALA A 84 -3.62 12.54 21.11
CA ALA A 84 -3.49 12.94 22.51
C ALA A 84 -4.83 13.39 23.10
N THR A 85 -5.59 14.22 22.36
CA THR A 85 -6.95 14.63 22.76
C THR A 85 -7.91 13.46 22.85
N ILE A 86 -7.94 12.57 21.84
CA ILE A 86 -8.85 11.42 21.81
C ILE A 86 -8.59 10.45 22.97
N LEU A 87 -7.31 10.21 23.29
CA LEU A 87 -6.90 9.22 24.29
C LEU A 87 -6.73 9.80 25.71
N GLY A 88 -6.92 11.10 25.89
CA GLY A 88 -6.78 11.78 27.19
C GLY A 88 -5.36 11.73 27.76
N ILE A 89 -4.33 11.76 26.90
CA ILE A 89 -2.91 11.72 27.29
C ILE A 89 -2.13 12.87 26.67
N SER A 90 -0.89 13.11 27.10
CA SER A 90 -0.06 14.16 26.51
C SER A 90 0.47 13.79 25.12
N GLN A 91 0.65 14.78 24.24
CA GLN A 91 1.30 14.56 22.93
C GLN A 91 2.72 13.98 23.07
N PRO A 92 3.58 14.41 24.01
CA PRO A 92 4.86 13.73 24.26
C PRO A 92 4.70 12.25 24.61
N THR A 93 3.65 11.86 25.35
CA THR A 93 3.35 10.45 25.65
C THR A 93 3.01 9.67 24.38
N VAL A 94 2.22 10.25 23.47
CA VAL A 94 1.92 9.67 22.15
C VAL A 94 3.22 9.46 21.36
N SER A 95 4.07 10.48 21.27
CA SER A 95 5.36 10.42 20.57
C SER A 95 6.28 9.34 21.14
N GLN A 96 6.31 9.20 22.47
CA GLN A 96 7.09 8.15 23.16
C GLN A 96 6.52 6.75 22.89
N HIS A 97 5.20 6.59 22.77
CA HIS A 97 4.60 5.32 22.38
C HIS A 97 4.96 4.94 20.94
N LEU A 98 5.00 5.90 20.01
CA LEU A 98 5.39 5.68 18.62
C LEU A 98 6.89 5.39 18.47
N THR A 99 7.72 6.29 19.00
CA THR A 99 9.15 6.31 18.66
C THR A 99 10.07 5.87 19.80
N GLY A 100 9.56 5.75 21.03
CA GLY A 100 10.32 5.43 22.23
C GLY A 100 10.80 6.67 22.98
N LYS A 101 11.42 6.46 24.14
CA LYS A 101 11.97 7.51 25.00
C LYS A 101 13.46 7.30 25.26
N LEU A 102 14.18 8.36 25.62
CA LEU A 102 15.58 8.24 26.03
C LEU A 102 15.68 7.75 27.49
N ARG A 103 16.57 6.79 27.73
CA ARG A 103 16.96 6.32 29.07
C ARG A 103 18.46 6.00 29.05
N ASN A 104 19.23 6.63 29.93
CA ASN A 104 20.69 6.47 30.01
C ASN A 104 21.39 6.67 28.65
N GLY A 105 21.01 7.72 27.92
CA GLY A 105 21.55 8.03 26.59
C GLY A 105 21.10 7.10 25.44
N ARG A 106 20.25 6.10 25.70
CA ARG A 106 19.77 5.14 24.69
C ARG A 106 18.27 5.28 24.46
N LYS A 107 17.83 5.18 23.20
CA LYS A 107 16.39 5.15 22.87
C LYS A 107 15.81 3.78 23.20
N VAL A 108 14.80 3.75 24.06
CA VAL A 108 14.14 2.53 24.55
C VAL A 108 12.65 2.56 24.28
N GLY A 109 12.06 1.38 24.02
CA GLY A 109 10.65 1.24 23.69
C GLY A 109 10.29 1.75 22.30
N GLY A 110 9.02 2.16 22.13
CA GLY A 110 8.47 2.64 20.86
C GLY A 110 7.89 1.52 19.99
N ALA A 111 6.75 1.80 19.36
CA ALA A 111 6.08 0.88 18.44
C ALA A 111 6.94 0.62 17.20
N LEU A 112 7.50 1.67 16.58
CA LEU A 112 8.28 1.55 15.34
C LEU A 112 9.52 0.68 15.50
N ARG A 113 10.22 0.80 16.65
CA ARG A 113 11.39 -0.02 16.94
C ARG A 113 11.01 -1.50 17.10
N LYS A 114 9.89 -1.77 17.76
CA LYS A 114 9.37 -3.13 17.93
C LYS A 114 8.91 -3.74 16.61
N LEU A 115 8.21 -2.98 15.77
CA LEU A 115 7.82 -3.43 14.43
C LEU A 115 9.02 -3.80 13.57
N ARG A 116 10.03 -2.92 13.49
CA ARG A 116 11.28 -3.23 12.76
C ARG A 116 11.94 -4.51 13.27
N LYS A 117 11.98 -4.70 14.59
CA LYS A 117 12.53 -5.92 15.19
C LYS A 117 11.70 -7.15 14.80
N GLY A 118 10.38 -7.09 14.95
CA GLY A 118 9.49 -8.21 14.65
C GLY A 118 9.49 -8.60 13.17
N ILE A 119 9.54 -7.62 12.26
CA ILE A 119 9.68 -7.87 10.82
C ILE A 119 11.02 -8.53 10.51
N GLY A 120 12.11 -8.06 11.12
CA GLY A 120 13.42 -8.70 10.99
C GLY A 120 13.43 -10.14 11.52
N GLN A 121 12.70 -10.42 12.61
CA GLN A 121 12.52 -11.77 13.13
C GLN A 121 11.69 -12.63 12.19
N ALA A 122 10.59 -12.12 11.64
CA ALA A 122 9.77 -12.83 10.65
C ALA A 122 10.56 -13.18 9.39
N ALA A 123 11.43 -12.28 8.92
CA ALA A 123 12.33 -12.55 7.80
C ALA A 123 13.36 -13.66 8.10
N ALA A 124 13.77 -13.81 9.36
CA ALA A 124 14.76 -14.80 9.79
C ALA A 124 14.17 -16.16 10.19
N ARG A 125 12.84 -16.25 10.34
CA ARG A 125 12.14 -17.47 10.77
C ARG A 125 12.13 -18.50 9.65
N THR A 126 12.71 -19.67 9.87
CA THR A 126 12.77 -20.76 8.88
C THR A 126 11.51 -21.64 8.87
N ASP A 127 10.67 -21.53 9.89
CA ASP A 127 9.42 -22.27 10.04
C ASP A 127 8.26 -21.66 9.25
N LEU A 128 8.40 -20.44 8.74
CA LEU A 128 7.40 -19.79 7.90
C LEU A 128 7.49 -20.25 6.43
N PRO A 129 6.37 -20.25 5.68
CA PRO A 129 6.36 -20.49 4.24
C PRO A 129 7.35 -19.59 3.50
N VAL A 130 7.97 -20.11 2.43
CA VAL A 130 9.00 -19.39 1.64
C VAL A 130 8.51 -18.01 1.22
N ARG A 131 7.27 -17.92 0.70
CA ARG A 131 6.64 -16.68 0.27
C ARG A 131 6.55 -15.64 1.39
N GLU A 132 6.10 -16.06 2.56
CA GLU A 132 5.98 -15.17 3.73
C GLU A 132 7.35 -14.61 4.16
N ARG A 133 8.40 -15.44 4.12
CA ARG A 133 9.78 -15.01 4.42
C ARG A 133 10.30 -14.02 3.39
N GLN A 134 10.02 -14.23 2.11
CA GLN A 134 10.41 -13.30 1.04
C GLN A 134 9.74 -11.94 1.24
N VAL A 135 8.43 -11.93 1.49
CA VAL A 135 7.67 -10.71 1.79
C VAL A 135 8.23 -9.98 3.00
N ALA A 136 8.49 -10.70 4.10
CA ALA A 136 9.09 -10.12 5.31
C ALA A 136 10.52 -9.58 5.04
N THR A 137 11.29 -10.23 4.17
CA THR A 137 12.63 -9.80 3.78
C THR A 137 12.58 -8.48 3.01
N VAL A 138 11.72 -8.38 2.01
CA VAL A 138 11.55 -7.13 1.26
C VAL A 138 11.02 -6.01 2.14
N LEU A 139 10.03 -6.30 3.00
CA LEU A 139 9.54 -5.34 3.97
C LEU A 139 10.66 -4.84 4.92
N ASN A 140 11.53 -5.74 5.39
CA ASN A 140 12.68 -5.38 6.21
C ASN A 140 13.69 -4.49 5.45
N SER A 141 13.94 -4.76 4.17
CA SER A 141 14.79 -3.94 3.32
C SER A 141 14.20 -2.54 3.09
N LEU A 142 12.89 -2.46 2.79
CA LEU A 142 12.16 -1.20 2.64
C LEU A 142 12.22 -0.32 3.89
N LEU A 143 12.27 -0.93 5.08
CA LEU A 143 12.36 -0.20 6.35
C LEU A 143 13.78 0.24 6.74
N ARG A 144 14.81 -0.23 6.03
CA ARG A 144 16.23 0.07 6.31
C ARG A 144 16.81 1.16 5.40
N GLU A 145 16.34 1.24 4.16
CA GLU A 145 16.86 2.18 3.16
C GLU A 145 16.04 3.47 3.08
N SER A 146 16.66 4.57 2.67
CA SER A 146 15.94 5.77 2.25
C SER A 146 15.16 5.45 0.97
N LEU A 147 13.85 5.33 1.09
CA LEU A 147 12.97 4.86 0.01
C LEU A 147 13.05 5.76 -1.22
N THR A 148 13.62 5.26 -2.30
CA THR A 148 13.37 5.80 -3.65
C THR A 148 12.32 4.95 -4.34
N ARG A 149 11.46 5.57 -5.16
CA ARG A 149 10.44 4.87 -5.96
C ARG A 149 11.05 3.74 -6.80
N ARG A 150 12.27 3.95 -7.31
CA ARG A 150 13.01 2.98 -8.12
C ARG A 150 13.44 1.76 -7.31
N THR A 151 14.03 1.97 -6.13
CA THR A 151 14.43 0.87 -5.23
C THR A 151 13.23 0.06 -4.77
N ALA A 152 12.13 0.74 -4.41
CA ALA A 152 10.89 0.06 -4.03
C ALA A 152 10.36 -0.81 -5.17
N SER A 153 10.31 -0.28 -6.40
CA SER A 153 9.82 -1.02 -7.56
C SER A 153 10.68 -2.26 -7.85
N ALA A 154 12.01 -2.14 -7.82
CA ALA A 154 12.92 -3.28 -8.03
C ALA A 154 12.77 -4.38 -6.97
N LEU A 155 12.55 -4.00 -5.70
CA LEU A 155 12.28 -4.97 -4.64
C LEU A 155 10.94 -5.68 -4.84
N PHE A 156 9.88 -4.95 -5.25
CA PHE A 156 8.59 -5.55 -5.58
C PHE A 156 8.67 -6.50 -6.78
N GLU A 157 9.38 -6.14 -7.84
CA GLU A 157 9.62 -7.01 -8.99
C GLU A 157 10.36 -8.29 -8.58
N SER A 158 11.35 -8.19 -7.68
CA SER A 158 12.10 -9.36 -7.19
C SER A 158 11.24 -10.35 -6.39
N LEU A 159 10.21 -9.88 -5.67
CA LEU A 159 9.23 -10.77 -5.01
C LEU A 159 8.43 -11.55 -6.03
N ASN A 160 8.03 -10.90 -7.11
CA ASN A 160 7.09 -11.44 -8.08
C ASN A 160 7.75 -12.23 -9.21
N SER A 161 9.09 -12.17 -9.30
CA SER A 161 9.89 -12.89 -10.30
C SER A 161 10.48 -14.20 -9.78
N CYS A 162 10.18 -14.59 -8.53
CA CYS A 162 10.68 -15.84 -7.94
C CYS A 162 9.62 -16.95 -8.12
N PRO A 163 9.97 -18.09 -8.76
CA PRO A 163 9.05 -19.18 -9.04
C PRO A 163 8.57 -19.94 -7.79
#